data_AF-K5XUH2-F1
#
_entry.id   AF-K5XUH2-F1
#
_cell.length_a   1.000
_cell.length_b   1.000
_cell.length_c   1.000
_cell.angle_alpha   90.00
_cell.angle_beta   90.00
_cell.angle_gamma   90.00
#
_symmetry.space_group_name_H-M   'P 1'
#
loop_
_entity.id
_entity.type
_entity.pdbx_description
1 polymer ?
#
loop_
_entity_poly.entity_id
_entity_poly.type
_entity_poly.pdbx_seq_one_letter_code
_entity_poly.pdbx_strand_id
1 'polypeptide(L)'
;MSHSAKAKAKGVSATSFFDLKAEISKQEAEFKKNKAAGKSTQIVGGIKRSDKKPTVWARQNKGVNARASRDIHLEEISRPTLESARAVLERKAKIYDKLRKGKSGGLNDKQYDALLVDFDSKTIDAFESDSDDVDESLTVPKPIEDGSDPIIEYEDEFGRIRTAPRSEVPRELLPRDDADKDGSDDDQVIYNPVNHFPIYQQSEERMAEIEKEFAEDNNPLNVHYDASREVRAKGAGFYQFSADEETRRRQMEELKTTREETEKSRKETGAVDVLPGEVEGMQEKSTKSRAMEKRKREIEERRKLLEEKRKKPKTAHAEDSNSASPVPKTTVDQPKSLGGEVDPFSVLETTSVPRPTKKSTAKKDDHTDADVFLAQLQHEFLKNKKTR
;
A
#
# COMPACT_ATOMS: atom_id res chain seq x y z
N MET A 1 50.45 20.58 69.33
CA MET A 1 49.81 21.71 68.63
C MET A 1 49.15 21.16 67.37
N SER A 2 47.85 20.88 67.45
CA SER A 2 47.03 20.32 66.37
C SER A 2 46.57 21.43 65.43
N HIS A 3 47.02 21.42 64.17
CA HIS A 3 46.43 22.26 63.14
C HIS A 3 45.31 21.50 62.44
N SER A 4 44.08 21.81 62.85
CA SER A 4 42.87 21.54 62.10
C SER A 4 42.97 22.23 60.73
N ALA A 5 43.11 21.45 59.67
CA ALA A 5 42.99 21.95 58.30
C ALA A 5 41.50 22.04 57.95
N LYS A 6 40.95 23.25 58.10
CA LYS A 6 39.60 23.61 57.67
C LYS A 6 39.43 23.36 56.17
N ALA A 7 38.31 22.72 55.82
CA ALA A 7 37.86 22.46 54.47
C ALA A 7 37.82 23.75 53.63
N LYS A 8 38.59 23.79 52.55
CA LYS A 8 38.42 24.77 51.48
C LYS A 8 37.35 24.25 50.53
N ALA A 9 36.33 25.06 50.28
CA ALA A 9 35.25 24.78 49.34
C ALA A 9 35.83 24.35 47.99
N LYS A 10 35.56 23.10 47.58
CA LYS A 10 36.00 22.55 46.30
C LYS A 10 35.11 23.12 45.19
N GLY A 11 35.61 24.12 44.47
CA GLY A 11 35.14 24.38 43.11
C GLY A 11 35.43 23.14 42.27
N VAL A 12 34.42 22.67 41.51
CA VAL A 12 34.52 21.49 40.66
C VAL A 12 35.41 21.84 39.46
N SER A 13 36.73 21.63 39.59
CA SER A 13 37.66 21.79 38.47
C SER A 13 37.55 20.57 37.53
N ALA A 14 37.78 20.76 36.23
CA ALA A 14 37.82 19.67 35.26
C ALA A 14 38.81 18.56 35.68
N THR A 15 39.92 18.93 36.33
CA THR A 15 40.89 17.99 36.90
C THR A 15 40.32 17.13 38.04
N SER A 16 39.45 17.69 38.88
CA SER A 16 38.75 16.93 39.93
C SER A 16 37.74 15.94 39.33
N PHE A 17 37.14 16.27 38.18
CA PHE A 17 36.26 15.36 37.45
C PHE A 17 37.03 14.18 36.83
N PHE A 18 38.22 14.44 36.26
CA PHE A 18 39.08 13.38 35.76
C PHE A 18 39.61 12.46 36.88
N ASP A 19 39.95 13.01 38.04
CA ASP A 19 40.38 12.22 39.21
C ASP A 19 39.23 11.36 39.76
N LEU A 20 38.01 11.91 39.84
CA LEU A 20 36.81 11.17 40.22
C LEU A 20 36.50 10.07 39.19
N LYS A 21 36.60 10.36 37.90
CA LYS A 21 36.44 9.37 36.83
C LYS A 21 37.50 8.27 36.92
N ALA A 22 38.75 8.62 37.22
CA ALA A 22 39.83 7.65 37.40
C ALA A 22 39.56 6.76 38.62
N GLU A 23 39.16 7.33 39.75
CA GLU A 23 38.83 6.59 40.97
C GLU A 23 37.60 5.68 40.78
N ILE A 24 36.55 6.15 40.09
CA ILE A 24 35.40 5.31 39.70
C ILE A 24 35.87 4.17 38.81
N SER A 25 36.69 4.45 37.79
CA SER A 25 37.18 3.41 36.87
C SER A 25 38.02 2.34 37.58
N LYS A 26 38.80 2.76 38.57
CA LYS A 26 39.60 1.88 39.42
C LYS A 26 38.70 1.01 40.30
N GLN A 27 37.70 1.60 40.95
CA GLN A 27 36.73 0.86 41.75
C GLN A 27 35.88 -0.09 40.90
N GLU A 28 35.51 0.29 39.69
CA GLU A 28 34.82 -0.58 38.74
C GLU A 28 35.70 -1.76 38.30
N ALA A 29 36.99 -1.52 38.01
CA ALA A 29 37.94 -2.56 37.66
C ALA A 29 38.16 -3.52 38.84
N GLU A 30 38.31 -3.00 40.06
CA GLU A 30 38.39 -3.78 41.28
C GLU A 30 37.10 -4.57 41.54
N PHE A 31 35.93 -3.98 41.30
CA PHE A 31 34.63 -4.65 41.42
C PHE A 31 34.47 -5.77 40.39
N LYS A 32 34.83 -5.54 39.13
CA LYS A 32 34.83 -6.58 38.07
C LYS A 32 35.79 -7.71 38.41
N LYS A 33 36.99 -7.40 38.89
CA LYS A 33 37.99 -8.38 39.34
C LYS A 33 37.49 -9.19 40.54
N ASN A 34 36.88 -8.53 41.53
CA ASN A 34 36.28 -9.19 42.70
C ASN A 34 35.06 -10.02 42.32
N LYS A 35 34.26 -9.58 41.36
CA LYS A 35 33.10 -10.31 40.83
C LYS A 35 33.53 -11.55 40.03
N ALA A 36 34.55 -11.45 39.19
CA ALA A 36 35.14 -12.59 38.48
C ALA A 36 35.81 -13.58 39.45
N ALA A 37 36.42 -13.09 40.52
CA ALA A 37 36.96 -13.90 41.60
C ALA A 37 35.90 -14.49 42.55
N GLY A 38 34.59 -14.31 42.27
CA GLY A 38 33.50 -14.84 43.08
C GLY A 38 33.30 -14.18 44.45
N LYS A 39 34.01 -13.08 44.74
CA LYS A 39 33.95 -12.33 46.01
C LYS A 39 32.81 -11.30 46.04
N SER A 40 31.82 -11.42 45.14
CA SER A 40 30.74 -10.43 44.93
C SER A 40 29.68 -10.39 46.03
N THR A 41 29.80 -11.22 47.08
CA THR A 41 28.87 -11.26 48.22
C THR A 41 29.39 -10.52 49.44
N GLN A 42 30.23 -9.49 49.26
CA GLN A 42 30.54 -8.57 50.35
C GLN A 42 29.47 -7.47 50.47
N ILE A 43 28.49 -7.79 51.34
CA ILE A 43 27.95 -6.88 52.37
C ILE A 43 26.77 -5.99 51.96
N VAL A 44 25.59 -6.45 52.34
CA VAL A 44 24.67 -5.65 53.18
C VAL A 44 24.50 -6.46 54.47
N GLY A 45 25.01 -5.98 55.61
CA GLY A 45 24.76 -6.60 56.94
C GLY A 45 25.85 -7.53 57.53
N GLY A 46 27.08 -7.52 57.03
CA GLY A 46 28.26 -7.90 57.84
C GLY A 46 28.47 -9.37 58.25
N ILE A 47 27.71 -10.35 57.74
CA ILE A 47 27.92 -11.77 58.10
C ILE A 47 28.36 -12.55 56.85
N LYS A 48 29.63 -12.99 56.82
CA LYS A 48 30.15 -13.93 55.82
C LYS A 48 29.42 -15.27 55.99
N ARG A 49 28.51 -15.60 55.08
CA ARG A 49 27.95 -16.96 54.99
C ARG A 49 28.88 -17.81 54.13
N SER A 50 29.47 -18.84 54.72
CA SER A 50 30.28 -19.85 54.02
C SER A 50 29.42 -20.62 53.02
N ASP A 51 29.81 -20.59 51.75
CA ASP A 51 29.57 -21.58 50.68
C ASP A 51 28.18 -22.25 50.59
N LYS A 52 27.11 -21.54 50.95
CA LYS A 52 25.75 -22.06 50.79
C LYS A 52 25.06 -21.35 49.63
N LYS A 53 24.45 -22.19 48.79
CA LYS A 53 23.68 -21.90 47.57
C LYS A 53 22.99 -20.53 47.63
N PRO A 54 22.98 -19.76 46.53
CA PRO A 54 22.41 -18.41 46.50
C PRO A 54 20.98 -18.41 47.05
N THR A 55 20.66 -17.37 47.82
CA THR A 55 19.31 -17.16 48.38
C THR A 55 18.24 -17.20 47.28
N VAL A 56 17.01 -17.57 47.61
CA VAL A 56 15.91 -17.73 46.64
C VAL A 56 15.72 -16.45 45.79
N TRP A 57 15.93 -15.27 46.38
CA TRP A 57 15.88 -13.98 45.66
C TRP A 57 17.08 -13.71 44.74
N ALA A 58 18.21 -14.39 44.93
CA ALA A 58 19.38 -14.29 44.06
C ALA A 58 19.38 -15.38 42.96
N ARG A 59 18.40 -16.29 42.96
CA ARG A 59 18.23 -17.27 41.89
C ARG A 59 17.62 -16.57 40.69
N GLN A 60 18.40 -16.38 39.63
CA GLN A 60 17.88 -15.90 38.35
C GLN A 60 16.84 -16.89 37.80
N ASN A 61 15.78 -16.36 37.17
CA ASN A 61 14.78 -17.20 36.51
C ASN A 61 15.43 -18.01 35.39
N LYS A 62 15.02 -19.28 35.26
CA LYS A 62 15.57 -20.19 34.26
C LYS A 62 15.35 -19.61 32.86
N GLY A 63 16.42 -19.40 32.11
CA GLY A 63 16.38 -18.89 30.74
C GLY A 63 16.45 -17.36 30.59
N VAL A 64 16.61 -16.59 31.67
CA VAL A 64 16.81 -15.13 31.56
C VAL A 64 18.10 -14.80 30.82
N ASN A 65 19.22 -15.45 31.17
CA ASN A 65 20.50 -15.21 30.48
C ASN A 65 20.43 -15.64 29.01
N ALA A 66 19.71 -16.72 28.71
CA ALA A 66 19.47 -17.18 27.34
C ALA A 66 18.50 -16.28 26.56
N ARG A 67 17.67 -15.48 27.24
CA ARG A 67 16.82 -14.46 26.63
C ARG A 67 17.63 -13.20 26.36
N ALA A 68 18.35 -12.70 27.36
CA ALA A 68 19.26 -11.57 27.22
C ALA A 68 20.31 -11.79 26.11
N SER A 69 20.90 -12.98 26.02
CA SER A 69 21.86 -13.29 24.94
C SER A 69 21.21 -13.29 23.55
N ARG A 70 19.95 -13.71 23.45
CA ARG A 70 19.20 -13.69 22.19
C ARG A 70 18.84 -12.27 21.80
N ASP A 71 18.43 -11.45 22.77
CA ASP A 71 18.09 -10.06 22.55
C ASP A 71 19.32 -9.25 22.07
N ILE A 72 20.49 -9.48 22.69
CA ILE A 72 21.77 -8.91 22.25
C ILE A 72 22.11 -9.34 20.81
N HIS A 73 21.98 -10.63 20.49
CA HIS A 73 22.27 -11.15 19.16
C HIS A 73 21.31 -10.60 18.09
N LEU A 74 20.02 -10.39 18.43
CA LEU A 74 19.05 -9.76 17.53
C LEU A 74 19.36 -8.27 17.31
N GLU A 75 19.76 -7.55 18.35
CA GLU A 75 20.24 -6.18 18.22
C GLU A 75 21.48 -6.10 17.31
N GLU A 76 22.46 -6.97 17.51
CA GLU A 76 23.67 -7.06 16.67
C GLU A 76 23.38 -7.44 15.22
N ILE A 77 22.31 -8.17 14.91
CA ILE A 77 21.87 -8.44 13.53
C ILE A 77 21.10 -7.25 12.93
N SER A 78 20.39 -6.47 13.75
CA SER A 78 19.64 -5.28 13.31
C SER A 78 20.49 -4.01 13.18
N ARG A 79 21.57 -3.87 13.94
CA ARG A 79 22.50 -2.74 13.83
C ARG A 79 23.21 -2.64 12.47
N PRO A 80 23.68 -3.74 11.83
CA PRO A 80 24.30 -3.64 10.52
C PRO A 80 23.31 -3.22 9.44
N THR A 81 21.99 -3.31 9.63
CA THR A 81 21.02 -2.74 8.67
C THR A 81 20.80 -1.25 8.88
N LEU A 82 20.80 -0.76 10.14
CA LEU A 82 20.69 0.67 10.43
C LEU A 82 21.98 1.44 10.16
N GLU A 83 23.13 0.90 10.58
CA GLU A 83 24.44 1.52 10.34
C GLU A 83 24.81 1.49 8.86
N SER A 84 24.50 0.41 8.14
CA SER A 84 24.70 0.40 6.68
C SER A 84 23.75 1.34 5.96
N ALA A 85 22.47 1.38 6.34
CA ALA A 85 21.51 2.34 5.77
C ALA A 85 21.97 3.77 6.03
N ARG A 86 22.43 4.07 7.26
CA ARG A 86 22.99 5.37 7.61
C ARG A 86 24.23 5.71 6.78
N ALA A 87 25.17 4.78 6.64
CA ALA A 87 26.36 5.00 5.80
C ALA A 87 26.01 5.24 4.32
N VAL A 88 25.00 4.53 3.78
CA VAL A 88 24.50 4.76 2.41
C VAL A 88 23.84 6.14 2.27
N LEU A 89 23.04 6.55 3.26
CA LEU A 89 22.40 7.87 3.26
C LEU A 89 23.44 8.99 3.39
N GLU A 90 24.44 8.83 4.25
CA GLU A 90 25.55 9.78 4.39
C GLU A 90 26.35 9.90 3.07
N ARG A 91 26.60 8.78 2.37
CA ARG A 91 27.22 8.80 1.03
C ARG A 91 26.36 9.54 0.01
N LYS A 92 25.05 9.27 -0.02
CA LYS A 92 24.11 9.94 -0.94
C LYS A 92 23.99 11.43 -0.65
N ALA A 93 23.98 11.83 0.63
CA ALA A 93 23.98 13.23 1.04
C ALA A 93 25.24 13.95 0.53
N LYS A 94 26.43 13.37 0.72
CA LYS A 94 27.68 13.93 0.18
C LYS A 94 27.65 14.10 -1.34
N ILE A 95 27.11 13.12 -2.08
CA ILE A 95 26.97 13.20 -3.54
C ILE A 95 25.99 14.33 -3.89
N TYR A 96 24.86 14.42 -3.20
CA TYR A 96 23.87 15.48 -3.40
C TYR A 96 24.46 16.87 -3.15
N ASP A 97 25.23 17.06 -2.08
CA ASP A 97 25.88 18.34 -1.77
C ASP A 97 26.89 18.73 -2.86
N LYS A 98 27.63 17.76 -3.42
CA LYS A 98 28.54 17.99 -4.55
C LYS A 98 27.78 18.38 -5.82
N LEU A 99 26.70 17.67 -6.16
CA LEU A 99 25.85 17.97 -7.31
C LEU A 99 25.18 19.34 -7.17
N ARG A 100 24.71 19.68 -5.97
CA ARG A 100 24.16 21.00 -5.64
C ARG A 100 25.21 22.11 -5.84
N LYS A 101 26.47 21.84 -5.55
CA LYS A 101 27.61 22.76 -5.76
C LYS A 101 28.11 22.80 -7.23
N GLY A 102 27.43 22.14 -8.18
CA GLY A 102 27.85 22.09 -9.59
C GLY A 102 29.06 21.19 -9.87
N LYS A 103 29.47 20.37 -8.91
CA LYS A 103 30.54 19.38 -9.06
C LYS A 103 29.95 18.07 -9.55
N SER A 104 30.76 17.24 -10.21
CA SER A 104 30.26 15.99 -10.81
C SER A 104 29.76 14.93 -9.81
N GLY A 105 30.14 15.04 -8.53
CA GLY A 105 29.75 14.07 -7.50
C GLY A 105 30.30 12.66 -7.70
N GLY A 106 31.18 12.45 -8.69
CA GLY A 106 31.78 11.15 -9.02
C GLY A 106 30.86 10.27 -9.86
N LEU A 107 29.75 10.82 -10.37
CA LEU A 107 28.85 10.13 -11.27
C LEU A 107 29.42 10.11 -12.69
N ASN A 108 29.05 9.07 -13.44
CA ASN A 108 29.25 9.05 -14.88
C ASN A 108 28.14 9.84 -15.58
N ASP A 109 28.37 10.31 -16.81
CA ASP A 109 27.44 11.17 -17.54
C ASP A 109 26.07 10.48 -17.70
N LYS A 110 26.06 9.18 -18.04
CA LYS A 110 24.84 8.34 -18.09
C LYS A 110 24.08 8.24 -16.76
N GLN A 111 24.81 8.25 -15.64
CA GLN A 111 24.20 8.20 -14.31
C GLN A 111 23.62 9.57 -13.92
N TYR A 112 24.23 10.64 -14.41
CA TYR A 112 23.75 12.00 -14.27
C TYR A 112 22.48 12.23 -15.09
N ASP A 113 22.45 11.80 -16.36
CA ASP A 113 21.27 11.91 -17.23
C ASP A 113 20.06 11.13 -16.70
N ALA A 114 20.32 10.07 -15.92
CA ALA A 114 19.28 9.32 -15.24
C ALA A 114 18.69 10.04 -14.00
N LEU A 115 19.31 11.15 -13.55
CA LEU A 115 18.79 11.94 -12.44
C LEU A 115 17.55 12.70 -12.89
N LEU A 116 16.47 12.55 -12.13
CA LEU A 116 15.21 13.26 -12.38
C LEU A 116 15.28 14.76 -12.01
N VAL A 117 16.38 15.18 -11.39
CA VAL A 117 16.61 16.55 -10.94
C VAL A 117 17.72 17.11 -11.82
N ASP A 118 17.39 18.16 -12.55
CA ASP A 118 18.37 18.98 -13.26
C ASP A 118 19.03 19.92 -12.24
N PHE A 119 20.27 19.60 -11.87
CA PHE A 119 21.05 20.38 -10.90
C PHE A 119 21.63 21.66 -11.51
N ASP A 120 21.75 21.73 -12.84
CA ASP A 120 22.36 22.86 -13.54
C ASP A 120 21.40 24.04 -13.65
N SER A 121 20.13 23.77 -13.99
CA SER A 121 19.07 24.79 -13.95
C SER A 121 18.69 25.17 -12.51
N LYS A 122 18.86 24.24 -11.57
CA LYS A 122 18.54 24.42 -10.16
C LYS A 122 19.74 24.90 -9.34
N THR A 123 20.64 25.68 -9.94
CA THR A 123 21.56 26.59 -9.22
C THR A 123 20.76 27.73 -8.55
N ILE A 124 19.72 27.35 -7.83
CA ILE A 124 18.87 28.20 -7.01
C ILE A 124 19.73 28.57 -5.80
N ASP A 125 19.96 29.88 -5.72
CA ASP A 125 20.78 30.62 -4.78
C ASP A 125 22.30 30.53 -4.97
N ALA A 126 22.79 31.21 -6.01
CA ALA A 126 24.08 31.92 -5.95
C ALA A 126 24.21 32.88 -4.73
N PHE A 127 23.15 33.03 -3.93
CA PHE A 127 23.07 33.78 -2.68
C PHE A 127 23.10 32.91 -1.41
N GLU A 128 23.05 31.58 -1.51
CA GLU A 128 23.45 30.71 -0.40
C GLU A 128 24.97 30.80 -0.37
N SER A 129 25.44 31.74 0.45
CA SER A 129 26.84 31.94 0.73
C SER A 129 27.48 30.58 1.00
N ASP A 130 28.55 30.23 0.27
CA ASP A 130 29.45 29.11 0.59
C ASP A 130 30.08 29.26 2.00
N SER A 131 29.71 30.32 2.73
CA SER A 131 29.82 30.54 4.16
C SER A 131 28.61 29.99 4.93
N ASP A 132 28.27 28.70 4.75
CA ASP A 132 27.67 28.03 5.90
C ASP A 132 28.79 27.92 6.94
N ASP A 133 28.53 28.37 8.16
CA ASP A 133 29.44 28.62 9.30
C ASP A 133 30.06 27.31 9.86
N VAL A 134 30.20 26.31 9.01
CA VAL A 134 30.84 25.03 9.26
C VAL A 134 32.32 25.25 9.04
N ASP A 135 33.03 25.52 10.13
CA ASP A 135 34.48 25.63 10.14
C ASP A 135 35.12 24.32 9.62
N GLU A 136 35.38 24.26 8.32
CA GLU A 136 36.05 23.13 7.67
C GLU A 136 37.46 22.89 8.27
N SER A 137 38.03 23.87 8.97
CA SER A 137 39.30 23.71 9.69
C SER A 137 39.17 22.88 10.98
N LEU A 138 37.96 22.74 11.55
CA LEU A 138 37.67 21.78 12.63
C LEU A 138 37.53 20.35 12.09
N THR A 139 37.31 20.18 10.80
CA THR A 139 37.21 18.86 10.18
C THR A 139 38.63 18.34 9.95
N VAL A 140 39.05 17.41 10.81
CA VAL A 140 40.31 16.68 10.62
C VAL A 140 40.29 16.06 9.22
N PRO A 141 41.32 16.31 8.37
CA PRO A 141 41.42 15.69 7.06
C PRO A 141 41.29 14.17 7.23
N LYS A 142 40.14 13.63 6.83
CA LYS A 142 39.97 12.20 6.80
C LYS A 142 40.81 11.68 5.63
N PRO A 143 41.57 10.59 5.80
CA PRO A 143 42.16 9.92 4.67
C PRO A 143 41.05 9.64 3.65
N ILE A 144 41.37 9.74 2.36
CA ILE A 144 40.44 9.46 1.27
C ILE A 144 40.08 7.97 1.38
N GLU A 145 39.06 7.65 2.18
CA GLU A 145 38.63 6.26 2.46
C GLU A 145 37.97 5.63 1.23
N ASP A 146 37.44 6.49 0.34
CA ASP A 146 36.78 6.08 -0.89
C ASP A 146 37.84 5.95 -2.00
N GLY A 147 38.60 4.84 -1.99
CA GLY A 147 39.47 4.43 -3.10
C GLY A 147 38.74 4.12 -4.42
N SER A 148 37.50 4.62 -4.56
CA SER A 148 36.63 4.47 -5.72
C SER A 148 36.61 5.71 -6.62
N ASP A 149 37.14 6.87 -6.18
CA ASP A 149 37.12 8.10 -6.97
C ASP A 149 38.45 8.27 -7.74
N PRO A 150 38.45 8.14 -9.09
CA PRO A 150 39.66 8.29 -9.89
C PRO A 150 40.13 9.75 -9.92
N ILE A 151 41.45 9.95 -9.81
CA ILE A 151 42.08 11.26 -10.02
C ILE A 151 42.15 11.50 -11.54
N ILE A 152 41.62 12.63 -11.99
CA ILE A 152 41.54 13.01 -13.40
C ILE A 152 42.27 14.34 -13.62
N GLU A 153 42.92 14.46 -14.77
CA GLU A 153 43.48 15.70 -15.27
C GLU A 153 42.39 16.48 -16.01
N TYR A 154 42.16 17.72 -15.61
CA TYR A 154 41.20 18.60 -16.25
C TYR A 154 41.83 19.97 -16.55
N GLU A 155 41.31 20.63 -17.57
CA GLU A 155 41.71 21.98 -17.93
C GLU A 155 40.87 22.98 -17.11
N ASP A 156 41.54 23.79 -16.30
CA ASP A 156 40.92 24.90 -15.57
C ASP A 156 40.52 26.03 -16.53
N GLU A 157 39.67 26.96 -16.10
CA GLU A 157 39.17 28.10 -16.90
C GLU A 157 40.29 28.97 -17.52
N PHE A 158 41.49 28.91 -16.93
CA PHE A 158 42.70 29.62 -17.38
C PHE A 158 43.60 28.79 -18.31
N GLY A 159 43.13 27.65 -18.81
CA GLY A 159 43.87 26.77 -19.71
C GLY A 159 45.03 26.01 -19.04
N ARG A 160 45.00 25.85 -17.72
CA ARG A 160 46.02 25.14 -16.94
C ARG A 160 45.54 23.74 -16.63
N ILE A 161 46.39 22.74 -16.85
CA ILE A 161 46.09 21.36 -16.48
C ILE A 161 46.24 21.22 -14.96
N ARG A 162 45.16 20.82 -14.29
CA ARG A 162 45.12 20.52 -12.85
C ARG A 162 44.71 19.08 -12.64
N THR A 163 45.18 18.47 -11.56
CA THR A 163 44.77 17.13 -11.11
C THR A 163 43.83 17.26 -9.92
N ALA A 164 42.67 16.62 -9.99
CA ALA A 164 41.73 16.52 -8.88
C ALA A 164 40.95 15.20 -8.95
N PRO A 165 40.39 14.71 -7.83
CA PRO A 165 39.46 13.59 -7.85
C PRO A 165 38.22 13.94 -8.69
N ARG A 166 37.73 12.99 -9.51
CA ARG A 166 36.63 13.22 -10.46
C ARG A 166 35.44 13.88 -9.78
N SER A 167 35.07 13.47 -8.56
CA SER A 167 33.92 14.02 -7.84
C SER A 167 34.01 15.48 -7.45
N GLU A 168 35.22 16.05 -7.42
CA GLU A 168 35.46 17.47 -7.09
C GLU A 168 35.63 18.35 -8.33
N VAL A 169 35.91 17.76 -9.49
CA VAL A 169 36.03 18.49 -10.74
C VAL A 169 34.67 19.10 -11.10
N PRO A 170 34.61 20.41 -11.42
CA PRO A 170 33.42 21.04 -11.96
C PRO A 170 32.91 20.29 -13.18
N ARG A 171 31.60 20.09 -13.27
CA ARG A 171 30.99 19.27 -14.33
C ARG A 171 31.35 19.76 -15.72
N GLU A 172 31.38 21.08 -15.91
CA GLU A 172 31.67 21.72 -17.20
C GLU A 172 33.10 21.48 -17.69
N LEU A 173 34.03 21.21 -16.76
CA LEU A 173 35.44 20.98 -17.04
C LEU A 173 35.81 19.50 -17.12
N LEU A 174 34.83 18.60 -16.91
CA LEU A 174 35.09 17.18 -17.09
C LEU A 174 35.35 16.87 -18.58
N PRO A 175 36.34 16.01 -18.88
CA PRO A 175 36.47 15.44 -20.22
C PRO A 175 35.16 14.73 -20.57
N ARG A 176 34.42 15.27 -21.55
CA ARG A 176 33.27 14.58 -22.14
C ARG A 176 33.85 13.53 -23.07
N ASP A 177 33.40 12.29 -22.94
CA ASP A 177 33.71 11.27 -23.93
C ASP A 177 33.08 11.73 -25.26
N ASP A 178 33.90 12.18 -26.21
CA ASP A 178 33.48 12.75 -27.51
C ASP A 178 32.72 11.75 -28.42
N ALA A 179 32.32 10.58 -27.90
CA ALA A 179 31.59 9.56 -28.63
C ALA A 179 30.11 9.90 -28.89
N ASP A 180 29.57 10.91 -28.20
CA ASP A 180 28.16 11.34 -28.34
C ASP A 180 28.01 12.75 -28.96
N LYS A 181 29.08 13.34 -29.52
CA LYS A 181 29.04 14.65 -30.20
C LYS A 181 28.54 14.60 -31.64
N ASP A 182 28.17 13.43 -32.14
CA ASP A 182 27.74 13.23 -33.52
C ASP A 182 26.20 13.33 -33.62
N GLY A 183 25.67 14.53 -33.44
CA GLY A 183 24.34 14.86 -33.99
C GLY A 183 23.23 15.16 -32.99
N SER A 184 23.26 16.35 -32.40
CA SER A 184 22.25 17.36 -32.71
C SER A 184 22.66 18.69 -32.06
N ASP A 185 22.90 19.71 -32.89
CA ASP A 185 22.66 21.09 -32.45
C ASP A 185 21.15 21.24 -32.27
N ASP A 186 20.60 20.70 -31.18
CA ASP A 186 19.27 21.06 -30.71
C ASP A 186 19.40 22.37 -29.93
N ASP A 187 19.66 23.47 -30.65
CA ASP A 187 19.46 24.86 -30.19
C ASP A 187 17.98 25.18 -29.86
N GLN A 188 17.15 24.14 -29.77
CA GLN A 188 15.73 24.19 -29.47
C GLN A 188 15.38 23.25 -28.32
N VAL A 189 16.12 23.37 -27.20
CA VAL A 189 15.71 22.81 -25.91
C VAL A 189 14.43 23.52 -25.47
N ILE A 190 13.27 22.92 -25.77
CA ILE A 190 11.97 23.40 -25.31
C ILE A 190 11.82 23.01 -23.84
N TYR A 191 12.04 23.97 -22.94
CA TYR A 191 11.89 23.75 -21.51
C TYR A 191 10.40 23.71 -21.11
N ASN A 192 9.94 22.53 -20.69
CA ASN A 192 8.68 22.26 -19.96
C ASN A 192 7.44 23.05 -20.47
N PRO A 193 6.82 22.65 -21.60
CA PRO A 193 5.66 23.34 -22.10
C PRO A 193 4.49 23.17 -21.13
N VAL A 194 4.00 24.28 -20.57
CA VAL A 194 2.96 24.35 -19.52
C VAL A 194 1.65 23.62 -19.91
N ASN A 195 1.46 23.27 -21.18
CA ASN A 195 0.30 22.55 -21.70
C ASN A 195 0.64 21.30 -22.55
N HIS A 196 1.88 20.81 -22.53
CA HIS A 196 2.22 19.56 -23.22
C HIS A 196 2.10 18.40 -22.25
N PHE A 197 0.89 17.87 -22.13
CA PHE A 197 0.68 16.56 -21.51
C PHE A 197 0.79 15.51 -22.62
N PRO A 198 1.90 14.75 -22.71
CA PRO A 198 1.99 13.67 -23.69
C PRO A 198 0.95 12.61 -23.32
N ILE A 199 -0.21 12.66 -23.99
CA ILE A 199 -1.19 11.57 -23.93
C ILE A 199 -0.59 10.46 -24.78
N TYR A 200 -0.24 9.35 -24.13
CA TYR A 200 0.21 8.17 -24.83
C TYR A 200 -0.86 7.70 -25.81
N GLN A 201 -0.58 7.83 -27.11
CA GLN A 201 -1.37 7.25 -28.19
C GLN A 201 -0.67 5.99 -28.64
N GLN A 202 -1.30 4.83 -28.41
CA GLN A 202 -0.79 3.56 -28.89
C GLN A 202 -0.80 3.57 -30.42
N SER A 203 0.29 3.16 -31.05
CA SER A 203 0.33 2.95 -32.49
C SER A 203 -0.69 1.88 -32.90
N GLU A 204 -1.24 2.00 -34.11
CA GLU A 204 -2.20 1.02 -34.64
C GLU A 204 -1.61 -0.40 -34.66
N GLU A 205 -0.31 -0.52 -34.90
CA GLU A 205 0.43 -1.78 -34.84
C GLU A 205 0.40 -2.40 -33.44
N ARG A 206 0.59 -1.58 -32.39
CA ARG A 206 0.57 -2.05 -31.00
C ARG A 206 -0.85 -2.42 -30.56
N MET A 207 -1.86 -1.68 -31.03
CA MET A 207 -3.26 -2.05 -30.83
C MET A 207 -3.59 -3.39 -31.48
N ALA A 208 -3.13 -3.61 -32.72
CA ALA A 208 -3.31 -4.88 -33.43
C ALA A 208 -2.53 -6.04 -32.81
N GLU A 209 -1.36 -5.78 -32.22
CA GLU A 209 -0.57 -6.77 -31.49
C GLU A 209 -1.29 -7.20 -30.20
N ILE A 210 -1.79 -6.23 -29.42
CA ILE A 210 -2.62 -6.49 -28.24
C ILE A 210 -3.86 -7.30 -28.65
N GLU A 211 -4.58 -6.87 -29.69
CA GLU A 211 -5.76 -7.61 -30.17
C GLU A 211 -5.43 -9.05 -30.58
N LYS A 212 -4.28 -9.28 -31.20
CA LYS A 212 -3.79 -10.63 -31.52
C LYS A 212 -3.42 -11.43 -30.28
N GLU A 213 -2.72 -10.84 -29.32
CA GLU A 213 -2.34 -11.51 -28.07
C GLU A 213 -3.57 -11.90 -27.24
N PHE A 214 -4.59 -11.04 -27.21
CA PHE A 214 -5.85 -11.27 -26.48
C PHE A 214 -6.92 -11.95 -27.32
N ALA A 215 -6.66 -12.23 -28.60
CA ALA A 215 -7.57 -13.02 -29.43
C ALA A 215 -7.75 -14.41 -28.82
N GLU A 216 -8.97 -14.92 -28.95
CA GLU A 216 -9.40 -16.20 -28.36
C GLU A 216 -8.50 -17.38 -28.77
N ASP A 217 -7.80 -17.26 -29.91
CA ASP A 217 -6.85 -18.25 -30.41
C ASP A 217 -5.54 -18.32 -29.62
N ASN A 218 -5.09 -17.21 -29.03
CA ASN A 218 -3.79 -17.10 -28.34
C ASN A 218 -3.89 -17.13 -26.81
N ASN A 219 -5.06 -16.80 -26.25
CA ASN A 219 -5.30 -16.92 -24.82
C ASN A 219 -5.66 -18.38 -24.47
N PRO A 220 -4.98 -19.06 -23.53
CA PRO A 220 -5.36 -20.42 -23.14
C PRO A 220 -6.82 -20.47 -22.69
N LEU A 221 -7.65 -21.12 -23.51
CA LEU A 221 -9.13 -21.11 -23.45
C LEU A 221 -9.74 -21.39 -22.07
N ASN A 222 -8.98 -21.99 -21.16
CA ASN A 222 -9.47 -22.55 -19.91
C ASN A 222 -8.92 -21.88 -18.63
N VAL A 223 -8.23 -20.72 -18.74
CA VAL A 223 -7.83 -19.97 -17.54
C VAL A 223 -8.97 -19.04 -17.13
N HIS A 224 -9.94 -19.61 -16.44
CA HIS A 224 -11.05 -18.85 -15.88
C HIS A 224 -10.70 -18.25 -14.52
N TYR A 225 -11.31 -17.08 -14.22
CA TYR A 225 -11.23 -16.48 -12.90
C TYR A 225 -11.78 -17.43 -11.81
N ASP A 226 -10.94 -17.72 -10.82
CA ASP A 226 -11.28 -18.53 -9.65
C ASP A 226 -11.36 -17.62 -8.42
N ALA A 227 -12.57 -17.40 -7.92
CA ALA A 227 -12.74 -16.52 -6.77
C ALA A 227 -12.30 -17.14 -5.44
N SER A 228 -11.91 -18.42 -5.39
CA SER A 228 -11.28 -18.98 -4.18
C SER A 228 -9.91 -18.34 -3.91
N ARG A 229 -9.26 -17.82 -4.95
CA ARG A 229 -7.94 -17.16 -4.90
C ARG A 229 -8.02 -15.65 -4.68
N GLU A 230 -9.21 -15.07 -4.69
CA GLU A 230 -9.42 -13.63 -4.49
C GLU A 230 -9.50 -13.28 -3.01
N VAL A 231 -8.69 -12.33 -2.58
CA VAL A 231 -8.63 -11.87 -1.17
C VAL A 231 -9.56 -10.66 -0.93
N ARG A 232 -10.02 -9.99 -1.99
CA ARG A 232 -10.96 -8.86 -1.87
C ARG A 232 -12.36 -9.31 -1.44
N ALA A 233 -13.05 -8.41 -0.72
CA ALA A 233 -14.45 -8.60 -0.35
C ALA A 233 -15.33 -8.63 -1.61
N LYS A 234 -16.15 -9.67 -1.73
CA LYS A 234 -17.07 -9.88 -2.85
C LYS A 234 -18.39 -9.18 -2.54
N GLY A 235 -18.96 -8.51 -3.54
CA GLY A 235 -20.24 -7.80 -3.38
C GLY A 235 -21.44 -8.73 -3.24
N ALA A 236 -22.60 -8.18 -2.86
CA ALA A 236 -23.84 -8.94 -2.63
C ALA A 236 -24.39 -9.64 -3.90
N GLY A 237 -23.99 -9.21 -5.09
CA GLY A 237 -24.33 -9.84 -6.38
C GLY A 237 -23.27 -10.78 -6.93
N PHE A 238 -22.29 -11.20 -6.12
CA PHE A 238 -21.24 -12.09 -6.58
C PHE A 238 -21.75 -13.52 -6.79
N TYR A 239 -21.50 -14.08 -7.98
CA TYR A 239 -21.83 -15.45 -8.36
C TYR A 239 -20.57 -16.18 -8.84
N GLN A 240 -20.24 -17.32 -8.22
CA GLN A 240 -19.10 -18.15 -8.61
C GLN A 240 -19.55 -19.21 -9.62
N PHE A 241 -18.97 -19.17 -10.82
CA PHE A 241 -19.16 -20.24 -11.80
C PHE A 241 -18.41 -21.50 -11.41
N SER A 242 -18.94 -22.64 -11.86
CA SER A 242 -18.24 -23.92 -11.78
C SER A 242 -16.94 -23.90 -12.60
N ALA A 243 -15.97 -24.73 -12.18
CA ALA A 243 -14.74 -24.95 -12.93
C ALA A 243 -14.97 -25.83 -14.17
N ASP A 244 -16.01 -26.68 -14.16
CA ASP A 244 -16.33 -27.54 -15.30
C ASP A 244 -17.00 -26.73 -16.42
N GLU A 245 -16.39 -26.73 -17.61
CA GLU A 245 -16.81 -25.88 -18.74
C GLU A 245 -18.28 -26.06 -19.13
N GLU A 246 -18.80 -27.28 -19.16
CA GLU A 246 -20.19 -27.53 -19.56
C GLU A 246 -21.17 -26.93 -18.55
N THR A 247 -20.90 -27.12 -17.27
CA THR A 247 -21.76 -26.59 -16.19
C THR A 247 -21.67 -25.07 -16.13
N ARG A 248 -20.47 -24.50 -16.35
CA ARG A 248 -20.26 -23.06 -16.49
C ARG A 248 -21.04 -22.48 -17.66
N ARG A 249 -21.02 -23.12 -18.83
CA ARG A 249 -21.80 -22.68 -20.01
C ARG A 249 -23.31 -22.67 -19.70
N ARG A 250 -23.83 -23.71 -19.07
CA ARG A 250 -25.24 -23.76 -18.63
C ARG A 250 -25.58 -22.65 -17.64
N GLN A 251 -24.73 -22.41 -16.65
CA GLN A 251 -24.90 -21.32 -15.69
C GLN A 251 -24.88 -19.94 -16.38
N MET A 252 -24.02 -19.75 -17.39
CA MET A 252 -23.95 -18.54 -18.19
C MET A 252 -25.21 -18.35 -19.05
N GLU A 253 -25.73 -19.42 -19.63
CA GLU A 253 -26.99 -19.40 -20.40
C GLU A 253 -28.17 -19.05 -19.48
N GLU A 254 -28.26 -19.65 -18.31
CA GLU A 254 -29.29 -19.34 -17.30
C GLU A 254 -29.23 -17.87 -16.83
N LEU A 255 -28.03 -17.33 -16.63
CA LEU A 255 -27.88 -15.90 -16.30
C LEU A 255 -28.27 -14.99 -17.47
N LYS A 256 -28.06 -15.41 -18.71
CA LYS A 256 -28.52 -14.66 -19.88
C LYS A 256 -30.04 -14.70 -20.00
N THR A 257 -30.68 -15.85 -19.80
CA THR A 257 -32.14 -15.96 -19.89
C THR A 257 -32.82 -15.15 -18.78
N THR A 258 -32.34 -15.25 -17.54
CA THR A 258 -32.85 -14.45 -16.42
C THR A 258 -32.67 -12.95 -16.68
N ARG A 259 -31.52 -12.53 -17.24
CA ARG A 259 -31.31 -11.15 -17.67
C ARG A 259 -32.34 -10.72 -18.72
N GLU A 260 -32.55 -11.50 -19.77
CA GLU A 260 -33.54 -11.18 -20.81
C GLU A 260 -34.97 -11.09 -20.26
N GLU A 261 -35.33 -11.97 -19.33
CA GLU A 261 -36.63 -11.94 -18.65
C GLU A 261 -36.78 -10.66 -17.81
N THR A 262 -35.76 -10.28 -17.05
CA THR A 262 -35.79 -9.04 -16.28
C THR A 262 -35.82 -7.80 -17.18
N GLU A 263 -35.09 -7.79 -18.28
CA GLU A 263 -35.13 -6.68 -19.26
C GLU A 263 -36.50 -6.58 -19.93
N LYS A 264 -37.13 -7.71 -20.29
CA LYS A 264 -38.50 -7.73 -20.82
C LYS A 264 -39.50 -7.22 -19.78
N SER A 265 -39.42 -7.71 -18.55
CA SER A 265 -40.28 -7.27 -17.44
C SER A 265 -40.10 -5.78 -17.13
N ARG A 266 -38.87 -5.25 -17.16
CA ARG A 266 -38.58 -3.83 -17.00
C ARG A 266 -39.16 -2.98 -18.13
N LYS A 267 -39.03 -3.44 -19.38
CA LYS A 267 -39.63 -2.78 -20.54
C LYS A 267 -41.17 -2.76 -20.46
N GLU A 268 -41.78 -3.86 -20.02
CA GLU A 268 -43.24 -3.96 -19.83
C GLU A 268 -43.74 -3.08 -18.67
N THR A 269 -42.99 -2.99 -17.59
CA THR A 269 -43.33 -2.18 -16.42
C THR A 269 -42.96 -0.70 -16.58
N GLY A 270 -42.20 -0.35 -17.62
CA GLY A 270 -41.76 1.01 -17.92
C GLY A 270 -40.65 1.51 -16.99
N ALA A 271 -39.90 0.61 -16.35
CA ALA A 271 -38.73 0.97 -15.57
C ALA A 271 -37.59 1.43 -16.50
N VAL A 272 -37.09 2.65 -16.29
CA VAL A 272 -35.95 3.21 -17.04
C VAL A 272 -34.66 2.71 -16.38
N ASP A 273 -33.84 1.98 -17.15
CA ASP A 273 -32.49 1.61 -16.71
C ASP A 273 -31.60 2.86 -16.74
N VAL A 274 -31.42 3.49 -15.57
CA VAL A 274 -30.49 4.63 -15.42
C VAL A 274 -29.06 4.08 -15.38
N LEU A 275 -28.19 4.61 -16.25
CA LEU A 275 -26.77 4.25 -16.24
C LEU A 275 -26.11 4.75 -14.94
N PRO A 276 -25.22 3.96 -14.32
CA PRO A 276 -24.51 4.40 -13.12
C PRO A 276 -23.71 5.67 -13.40
N GLY A 277 -24.17 6.81 -12.85
CA GLY A 277 -23.55 8.14 -13.04
C GLY A 277 -24.45 9.19 -13.69
N GLU A 278 -25.58 8.81 -14.31
CA GLU A 278 -26.65 9.76 -14.58
C GLU A 278 -27.40 10.03 -13.28
N VAL A 279 -27.33 11.27 -12.80
CA VAL A 279 -28.11 11.75 -11.65
C VAL A 279 -29.57 11.39 -11.89
N GLU A 280 -30.13 10.60 -10.97
CA GLU A 280 -31.56 10.35 -10.83
C GLU A 280 -32.25 11.69 -10.52
N GLY A 281 -32.47 12.48 -11.56
CA GLY A 281 -32.86 13.87 -11.47
C GLY A 281 -33.56 14.29 -12.74
N MET A 282 -34.87 14.07 -12.77
CA MET A 282 -35.80 14.80 -13.62
C MET A 282 -35.53 14.73 -15.14
N GLN A 283 -35.57 13.53 -15.74
CA GLN A 283 -35.99 13.46 -17.15
C GLN A 283 -37.48 13.78 -17.22
N GLU A 284 -37.76 15.01 -17.64
CA GLU A 284 -39.07 15.63 -17.82
C GLU A 284 -39.86 14.98 -18.98
N LYS A 285 -40.13 13.67 -18.90
CA LYS A 285 -40.90 12.96 -19.94
C LYS A 285 -41.96 12.05 -19.34
N SER A 286 -43.17 12.63 -19.31
CA SER A 286 -44.45 11.96 -19.45
C SER A 286 -45.04 11.25 -18.22
N THR A 287 -45.40 12.03 -17.21
CA THR A 287 -46.54 11.68 -16.35
C THR A 287 -47.86 11.83 -17.13
N LYS A 288 -48.06 11.05 -18.20
CA LYS A 288 -49.42 10.76 -18.66
C LYS A 288 -49.94 9.69 -17.70
N SER A 289 -50.62 10.13 -16.66
CA SER A 289 -51.25 9.26 -15.67
C SER A 289 -52.04 8.14 -16.37
N ARG A 290 -52.08 6.93 -15.79
CA ARG A 290 -52.86 5.77 -16.29
C ARG A 290 -54.29 6.15 -16.72
N ALA A 291 -54.88 7.18 -16.10
CA ALA A 291 -56.18 7.75 -16.46
C ALA A 291 -56.21 8.41 -17.85
N MET A 292 -55.15 9.14 -18.23
CA MET A 292 -55.04 9.77 -19.55
C MET A 292 -54.83 8.74 -20.67
N GLU A 293 -54.12 7.65 -20.39
CA GLU A 293 -53.94 6.58 -21.37
C GLU A 293 -55.23 5.79 -21.61
N LYS A 294 -56.00 5.48 -20.55
CA LYS A 294 -57.35 4.90 -20.67
C LYS A 294 -58.28 5.82 -21.47
N ARG A 295 -58.29 7.13 -21.16
CA ARG A 295 -59.10 8.11 -21.89
C ARG A 295 -58.71 8.19 -23.37
N LYS A 296 -57.41 8.07 -23.70
CA LYS A 296 -56.95 8.05 -25.09
C LYS A 296 -57.42 6.79 -25.84
N ARG A 297 -57.35 5.62 -25.20
CA ARG A 297 -57.85 4.35 -25.78
C ARG A 297 -59.36 4.40 -26.02
N GLU A 298 -60.14 4.91 -25.07
CA GLU A 298 -61.58 5.08 -25.23
C GLU A 298 -61.94 6.06 -26.37
N ILE A 299 -61.17 7.13 -26.56
CA ILE A 299 -61.37 8.08 -27.66
C ILE A 299 -61.05 7.43 -29.02
N GLU A 300 -60.00 6.62 -29.10
CA GLU A 300 -59.63 5.88 -30.32
C GLU A 300 -60.65 4.79 -30.67
N GLU A 301 -61.13 4.04 -29.68
CA GLU A 301 -62.22 3.05 -29.86
C GLU A 301 -63.53 3.71 -30.29
N ARG A 302 -63.88 4.84 -29.68
CA ARG A 302 -65.06 5.63 -30.07
C ARG A 302 -64.93 6.18 -31.49
N ARG A 303 -63.73 6.60 -31.90
CA ARG A 303 -63.46 7.09 -33.26
C ARG A 303 -63.56 5.95 -34.28
N LYS A 304 -63.02 4.77 -33.96
CA LYS A 304 -63.11 3.58 -34.80
C LYS A 304 -64.56 3.12 -34.97
N LEU A 305 -65.35 3.10 -33.88
CA LEU A 305 -66.79 2.83 -33.94
C LEU A 305 -67.56 3.88 -34.76
N LEU A 306 -67.17 5.16 -34.72
CA LEU A 306 -67.76 6.20 -35.57
C LEU A 306 -67.40 6.04 -37.05
N GLU A 307 -66.17 5.61 -37.36
CA GLU A 307 -65.74 5.30 -38.72
C GLU A 307 -66.44 4.05 -39.28
N GLU A 308 -66.64 3.02 -38.45
CA GLU A 308 -67.43 1.83 -38.80
C GLU A 308 -68.92 2.15 -39.00
N LYS A 309 -69.47 3.09 -38.23
CA LYS A 309 -70.83 3.61 -38.44
C LYS A 309 -70.94 4.48 -39.70
N ARG A 310 -69.90 5.26 -40.03
CA ARG A 310 -69.85 6.07 -41.27
C ARG A 310 -69.65 5.23 -42.54
N LYS A 311 -69.01 4.06 -42.43
CA LYS A 311 -68.85 3.10 -43.54
C LYS A 311 -70.07 2.20 -43.79
N LYS A 312 -71.09 2.23 -42.92
CA LYS A 312 -72.39 1.60 -43.18
C LYS A 312 -73.37 2.63 -43.76
N PRO A 313 -73.75 2.57 -45.05
CA PRO A 313 -74.83 3.41 -45.53
C PRO A 313 -76.15 2.87 -44.95
N LYS A 314 -76.88 3.70 -44.21
CA LYS A 314 -78.27 3.41 -43.86
C LYS A 314 -79.18 4.53 -44.35
N THR A 315 -80.07 4.09 -45.22
CA THR A 315 -81.37 4.64 -45.59
C THR A 315 -82.26 4.89 -44.36
N ALA A 316 -83.22 5.80 -44.54
CA ALA A 316 -84.09 6.44 -43.54
C ALA A 316 -84.97 5.50 -42.69
N HIS A 317 -85.28 5.92 -41.45
CA HIS A 317 -86.62 6.36 -40.99
C HIS A 317 -86.62 6.70 -39.48
N ALA A 318 -87.65 7.45 -39.09
CA ALA A 318 -87.83 8.23 -37.86
C ALA A 318 -88.50 7.50 -36.68
N GLU A 319 -88.49 8.21 -35.54
CA GLU A 319 -89.53 8.36 -34.50
C GLU A 319 -89.16 8.06 -33.02
N ASP A 320 -89.30 9.13 -32.23
CA ASP A 320 -89.69 9.36 -30.83
C ASP A 320 -89.62 8.27 -29.74
N SER A 321 -89.11 8.66 -28.55
CA SER A 321 -89.94 8.97 -27.36
C SER A 321 -89.15 9.05 -26.03
N ASN A 322 -89.69 9.87 -25.12
CA ASN A 322 -89.23 10.28 -23.80
C ASN A 322 -89.16 9.17 -22.71
N SER A 323 -88.27 9.35 -21.72
CA SER A 323 -88.55 9.24 -20.26
C SER A 323 -87.23 9.47 -19.46
N ALA A 324 -87.12 10.58 -18.74
CA ALA A 324 -87.45 10.76 -17.31
C ALA A 324 -86.43 10.15 -16.32
N SER A 325 -85.63 11.03 -15.71
CA SER A 325 -84.77 10.85 -14.53
C SER A 325 -85.57 10.43 -13.27
N PRO A 326 -84.97 9.97 -12.14
CA PRO A 326 -84.20 10.87 -11.26
C PRO A 326 -83.03 10.25 -10.46
N VAL A 327 -82.16 11.14 -9.97
CA VAL A 327 -81.08 10.92 -8.96
C VAL A 327 -81.69 10.87 -7.54
N PRO A 328 -81.01 10.33 -6.50
CA PRO A 328 -80.19 11.23 -5.65
C PRO A 328 -78.96 10.62 -4.92
N LYS A 329 -77.93 11.48 -4.74
CA LYS A 329 -77.13 11.84 -3.52
C LYS A 329 -76.48 10.73 -2.68
N THR A 330 -75.13 10.59 -2.69
CA THR A 330 -74.11 11.21 -1.80
C THR A 330 -74.28 10.99 -0.28
N THR A 331 -73.35 10.26 0.34
CA THR A 331 -72.77 10.58 1.67
C THR A 331 -71.32 10.06 1.75
N VAL A 332 -70.49 10.90 2.36
CA VAL A 332 -69.07 10.73 2.70
C VAL A 332 -69.01 10.24 4.16
N ASP A 333 -68.04 9.37 4.51
CA ASP A 333 -67.24 9.47 5.75
C ASP A 333 -66.16 8.36 5.85
N GLN A 334 -64.93 8.78 6.11
CA GLN A 334 -63.78 8.02 6.65
C GLN A 334 -63.63 8.39 8.15
N PRO A 335 -62.62 7.93 8.93
CA PRO A 335 -61.92 6.64 9.04
C PRO A 335 -61.84 6.16 10.53
N LYS A 336 -61.48 4.89 10.80
CA LYS A 336 -60.88 4.49 12.10
C LYS A 336 -59.83 3.38 11.94
N SER A 337 -58.75 3.57 12.68
CA SER A 337 -57.47 2.85 12.77
C SER A 337 -57.49 1.66 13.75
N LEU A 338 -56.30 1.03 13.88
CA LEU A 338 -55.84 -0.05 14.79
C LEU A 338 -55.85 -1.43 14.10
N GLY A 339 -54.77 -2.20 13.92
CA GLY A 339 -53.40 -2.16 14.43
C GLY A 339 -52.97 -3.61 14.74
N GLY A 340 -51.85 -4.09 14.18
CA GLY A 340 -51.18 -5.33 14.60
C GLY A 340 -50.76 -6.28 13.47
N GLU A 341 -49.70 -5.92 12.72
CA GLU A 341 -48.94 -6.88 11.90
C GLU A 341 -47.89 -7.58 12.77
N VAL A 342 -47.73 -8.89 12.56
CA VAL A 342 -46.76 -9.74 13.25
C VAL A 342 -45.48 -9.77 12.39
N ASP A 343 -44.34 -9.44 13.00
CA ASP A 343 -43.03 -9.30 12.33
C ASP A 343 -42.47 -10.68 11.90
N PRO A 344 -42.21 -10.92 10.60
CA PRO A 344 -41.75 -12.22 10.07
C PRO A 344 -40.33 -12.61 10.49
N PHE A 345 -39.56 -11.73 11.13
CA PHE A 345 -38.17 -12.04 11.55
C PHE A 345 -38.05 -12.77 12.90
N SER A 346 -39.13 -12.85 13.69
CA SER A 346 -39.15 -13.50 15.01
C SER A 346 -38.96 -15.03 14.97
N VAL A 347 -39.14 -15.66 13.80
CA VAL A 347 -39.05 -17.12 13.64
C VAL A 347 -37.60 -17.61 13.45
N LEU A 348 -36.68 -16.74 13.03
CA LEU A 348 -35.30 -17.12 12.68
C LEU A 348 -34.30 -17.08 13.85
N GLU A 349 -34.69 -16.53 15.00
CA GLU A 349 -33.80 -16.38 16.16
C GLU A 349 -33.74 -17.66 17.04
N THR A 350 -34.56 -18.68 16.76
CA THR A 350 -34.66 -19.90 17.57
C THR A 350 -33.73 -21.04 17.13
N THR A 351 -32.90 -20.86 16.09
CA THR A 351 -32.05 -21.93 15.52
C THR A 351 -30.54 -21.77 15.74
N SER A 352 -30.08 -20.98 16.71
CA SER A 352 -28.64 -20.86 17.03
C SER A 352 -28.30 -21.39 18.44
N VAL A 353 -28.01 -22.69 18.52
CA VAL A 353 -27.41 -23.31 19.73
C VAL A 353 -25.88 -23.20 19.66
N PRO A 354 -25.18 -22.62 20.65
CA PRO A 354 -23.72 -22.64 20.70
C PRO A 354 -23.18 -23.96 21.31
N ARG A 355 -22.19 -24.57 20.65
CA ARG A 355 -21.46 -25.76 21.13
C ARG A 355 -20.43 -25.38 22.21
N PRO A 356 -20.28 -26.17 23.30
CA PRO A 356 -19.28 -25.90 24.33
C PRO A 356 -17.88 -26.39 23.93
N THR A 357 -16.87 -25.58 24.26
CA THR A 357 -15.45 -25.89 24.11
C THR A 357 -15.02 -26.95 25.13
N LYS A 358 -14.54 -28.10 24.64
CA LYS A 358 -13.87 -29.11 25.48
C LYS A 358 -12.37 -28.85 25.51
N LYS A 359 -11.84 -28.66 26.73
CA LYS A 359 -10.44 -28.89 27.09
C LYS A 359 -10.05 -30.33 26.69
N SER A 360 -8.94 -30.50 25.98
CA SER A 360 -8.30 -31.80 25.78
C SER A 360 -6.87 -31.77 26.35
N THR A 361 -6.69 -32.55 27.42
CA THR A 361 -5.43 -33.13 27.84
C THR A 361 -5.32 -34.51 27.20
N ALA A 362 -4.39 -34.72 26.27
CA ALA A 362 -3.67 -35.98 25.98
C ALA A 362 -2.88 -35.82 24.67
N LYS A 363 -1.54 -35.97 24.75
CA LYS A 363 -0.66 -36.15 23.58
C LYS A 363 -1.02 -37.44 22.87
N LYS A 364 -1.30 -37.35 21.57
CA LYS A 364 -1.06 -38.41 20.60
C LYS A 364 -0.17 -37.81 19.52
N ASP A 365 0.92 -38.50 19.22
CA ASP A 365 1.87 -38.10 18.18
C ASP A 365 1.25 -38.45 16.83
N ASP A 366 0.46 -37.53 16.29
CA ASP A 366 0.04 -37.59 14.90
C ASP A 366 1.19 -37.03 14.06
N HIS A 367 2.07 -37.92 13.58
CA HIS A 367 3.04 -37.55 12.55
C HIS A 367 2.26 -37.19 11.29
N THR A 368 2.26 -35.90 10.98
CA THR A 368 1.63 -35.40 9.76
C THR A 368 2.46 -35.82 8.55
N ASP A 369 1.83 -35.94 7.37
CA ASP A 369 2.55 -36.26 6.11
C ASP A 369 3.74 -35.30 5.85
N ALA A 370 3.66 -34.08 6.39
CA ALA A 370 4.74 -33.09 6.35
C ALA A 370 5.97 -33.53 7.19
N ASP A 371 5.76 -34.17 8.34
CA ASP A 371 6.85 -34.67 9.18
C ASP A 371 7.56 -35.86 8.53
N VAL A 372 6.80 -36.72 7.85
CA VAL A 372 7.33 -37.84 7.06
C VAL A 372 8.15 -37.33 5.88
N PHE A 373 7.66 -36.31 5.17
CA PHE A 373 8.37 -35.67 4.06
C PHE A 373 9.69 -35.02 4.52
N LEU A 374 9.68 -34.29 5.64
CA LEU A 374 10.88 -33.67 6.19
C LEU A 374 11.92 -34.70 6.63
N ALA A 375 11.49 -35.82 7.22
CA ALA A 375 12.37 -36.92 7.57
C ALA A 375 13.02 -37.56 6.33
N GLN A 376 12.26 -37.70 5.23
CA GLN A 376 12.77 -38.19 3.95
C GLN A 376 13.83 -37.26 3.35
N LEU A 377 13.56 -35.95 3.35
CA LEU A 377 14.47 -34.93 2.82
C LEU A 377 15.77 -34.87 3.62
N GLN A 378 15.70 -35.00 4.96
CA GLN A 378 16.88 -35.12 5.81
C GLN A 378 17.73 -36.33 5.44
N HIS A 379 17.09 -37.46 5.14
CA HIS A 379 17.79 -38.69 4.78
C HIS A 379 18.51 -38.57 3.42
N GLU A 380 17.89 -37.91 2.43
CA GLU A 380 18.52 -37.61 1.14
C GLU A 380 19.74 -36.69 1.29
N PHE A 381 19.62 -35.65 2.12
CA PHE A 381 20.74 -34.72 2.36
C PHE A 381 21.94 -35.41 3.01
N LEU A 382 21.70 -36.29 3.98
CA LEU A 382 22.75 -37.06 4.64
C LEU A 382 23.38 -38.11 3.70
N LYS A 383 22.60 -38.67 2.77
CA LYS A 383 23.09 -39.60 1.75
C LYS A 383 24.01 -38.88 0.75
N ASN A 384 23.61 -37.71 0.26
CA ASN A 384 24.42 -36.91 -0.67
C ASN A 384 25.70 -36.34 -0.04
N LYS A 385 25.73 -36.16 1.29
CA LYS A 385 26.92 -35.72 2.03
C LYS A 385 27.96 -36.83 2.24
N LYS A 386 27.57 -38.10 2.12
CA LYS A 386 28.48 -39.26 2.21
C LYS A 386 29.13 -39.65 0.88
N THR A 387 28.66 -39.09 -0.24
CA THR A 387 29.16 -39.38 -1.60
C THR A 387 30.03 -38.25 -2.17
N ARG A 388 30.57 -37.37 -1.33
CA ARG A 388 31.57 -36.36 -1.69
C ARG A 388 32.86 -36.56 -0.92
#